data_AF-K1SYF1-F1
#
_entry.id   AF-K1SYF1-F1
#
_cell.length_a   1.000
_cell.length_b   1.000
_cell.length_c   1.000
_cell.angle_alpha   90.00
_cell.angle_beta   90.00
_cell.angle_gamma   90.00
#
_symmetry.space_group_name_H-M   'P 1'
#
loop_
_entity.id
_entity.type
_entity.pdbx_description
1 polymer ?
#
loop_
_entity_poly.entity_id
_entity_poly.type
_entity_poly.pdbx_seq_one_letter_code
_entity_poly.pdbx_strand_id
1 'polypeptide(L)'
;MRLNADWNFFARNYADYDIDASQATQKEAYVVEKPWEIPSWSTFDVSAGYTFDFGKIRATLSGNVNNLFNQEYIADARDGSNHDWETATRVIYGWGRTYTVRLKLNF
;
A
#
# COMPACT_ATOMS: atom_id res chain seq x y z
N MET A 1 -10.89 -25.12 -10.08
CA MET A 1 -11.17 -23.70 -9.73
C MET A 1 -10.38 -23.34 -8.50
N ARG A 2 -9.85 -22.11 -8.42
CA ARG A 2 -9.12 -21.57 -7.28
C ARG A 2 -9.69 -20.19 -6.95
N LEU A 3 -9.93 -19.92 -5.68
CA LEU A 3 -10.37 -18.61 -5.17
C LEU A 3 -9.50 -18.30 -3.97
N ASN A 4 -8.98 -17.08 -3.88
CA ASN A 4 -8.27 -16.60 -2.70
C ASN A 4 -8.76 -15.19 -2.38
N ALA A 5 -8.75 -14.85 -1.10
CA ALA A 5 -9.04 -13.53 -0.60
C ALA A 5 -8.04 -13.21 0.52
N ASP A 6 -7.47 -12.02 0.44
CA ASP A 6 -6.47 -11.52 1.36
C ASP A 6 -6.93 -10.19 1.94
N TRP A 7 -6.74 -9.99 3.25
CA TRP A 7 -7.04 -8.74 3.93
C TRP A 7 -5.77 -8.22 4.58
N ASN A 8 -5.39 -7.00 4.24
CA ASN A 8 -4.20 -6.33 4.74
C ASN A 8 -4.63 -5.13 5.59
N PHE A 9 -4.12 -5.02 6.80
CA PHE A 9 -4.40 -3.91 7.72
C PHE A 9 -3.10 -3.21 8.12
N PHE A 10 -3.07 -1.90 7.94
CA PHE A 10 -1.91 -1.06 8.22
C PHE A 10 -2.31 0.03 9.22
N ALA A 11 -1.59 0.10 10.34
CA ALA A 11 -1.84 1.03 11.42
C ALA A 11 -0.52 1.52 12.00
N ARG A 12 -0.56 2.67 12.69
CA ARG A 12 0.62 3.33 13.27
C ARG A 12 1.68 3.66 12.22
N ASN A 13 1.22 4.11 11.05
CA ASN A 13 2.09 4.58 9.99
C ASN A 13 2.49 6.02 10.32
N TYR A 14 3.72 6.21 10.81
CA TYR A 14 4.27 7.54 11.06
C TYR A 14 4.94 8.07 9.80
N ALA A 15 4.72 9.34 9.49
CA ALA A 15 5.41 10.01 8.39
C ALA A 15 6.93 10.00 8.61
N ASP A 16 7.68 9.84 7.53
CA ASP A 16 9.14 9.91 7.56
C ASP A 16 9.57 11.32 8.00
N TYR A 17 10.32 11.41 9.10
CA TYR A 17 10.83 12.67 9.63
C TYR A 17 12.33 12.81 9.32
N ASP A 18 12.76 14.06 9.11
CA ASP A 18 14.17 14.38 8.87
C ASP A 18 14.72 15.11 10.10
N ILE A 19 15.92 14.73 10.54
CA ILE A 19 16.62 15.43 11.63
C ILE A 19 17.70 16.29 11.00
N ASP A 20 17.52 17.61 11.02
CA ASP A 20 18.57 18.53 10.60
C ASP A 20 19.69 18.56 11.65
N ALA A 21 20.84 17.97 11.32
CA ALA A 21 22.01 17.91 12.19
C ALA A 21 22.59 19.30 12.54
N SER A 22 22.22 20.36 11.81
CA SER A 22 22.62 21.73 12.14
C SER A 22 21.88 22.31 13.36
N GLN A 23 20.75 21.72 13.74
CA GLN A 23 19.97 22.07 14.94
C GLN A 23 20.40 21.29 16.19
N ALA A 24 21.29 20.31 16.04
CA ALA A 24 21.79 19.49 17.15
C ALA A 24 22.92 20.22 17.91
N THR A 25 22.59 20.89 19.01
CA THR A 25 23.58 21.50 19.92
C THR A 25 24.23 20.44 20.82
N GLN A 26 25.57 20.46 20.91
CA GLN A 26 26.26 19.63 21.91
C GLN A 26 25.80 20.02 23.32
N LYS A 27 25.18 19.06 24.03
CA LYS A 27 24.72 19.07 25.43
C LYS A 27 23.22 19.29 25.70
N GLU A 28 22.37 19.44 24.68
CA GLU A 28 20.91 19.36 24.87
C GLU A 28 20.32 18.21 24.06
N ALA A 29 19.35 17.49 24.65
CA ALA A 29 18.64 16.43 23.96
C ALA A 29 17.68 17.06 22.95
N TYR A 30 17.90 16.80 21.66
CA TYR A 30 16.98 17.22 20.62
C TYR A 30 15.65 16.47 20.78
N VAL A 31 14.60 17.18 21.19
CA VAL A 31 13.25 16.63 21.32
C VAL A 31 12.65 16.58 19.93
N VAL A 32 12.69 15.41 19.30
CA VAL A 32 11.94 15.16 18.06
C VAL A 32 10.46 15.18 18.43
N GLU A 33 9.73 16.20 17.97
CA GLU A 33 8.27 16.23 18.09
C GLU A 33 7.67 15.03 17.35
N LYS A 34 6.52 14.55 17.82
CA LYS A 34 5.93 13.32 17.27
C LYS A 34 5.56 13.57 15.80
N PRO A 35 6.13 12.81 14.85
CA PRO A 35 5.78 12.96 13.46
C PRO A 35 4.31 12.60 13.22
N TRP A 36 3.73 13.17 12.17
CA TRP A 36 2.32 12.95 11.86
C TRP A 36 1.98 11.46 11.69
N GLU A 37 0.93 10.99 12.39
CA GLU A 37 0.39 9.63 12.24
C GLU A 37 -0.62 9.60 11.08
N ILE A 38 -0.25 8.91 10.00
CA ILE A 38 -1.10 8.68 8.84
C ILE A 38 -2.30 7.82 9.29
N PRO A 39 -3.53 8.16 8.87
CA PRO A 39 -4.72 7.37 9.17
C PRO A 39 -4.53 5.89 8.84
N SER A 40 -4.96 5.03 9.74
CA SER A 40 -4.93 3.58 9.52
C SER A 40 -5.82 3.22 8.33
N TRP A 41 -5.38 2.26 7.51
CA TRP A 41 -6.09 1.84 6.31
C TRP A 41 -6.02 0.32 6.14
N SER A 42 -6.93 -0.20 5.34
CA SER A 42 -6.93 -1.62 5.00
C SER A 42 -7.30 -1.84 3.54
N THR A 43 -6.64 -2.81 2.91
CA THR A 43 -6.96 -3.25 1.56
C THR A 43 -7.47 -4.68 1.58
N PHE A 44 -8.36 -4.99 0.64
CA PHE A 44 -8.92 -6.31 0.46
C PHE A 44 -8.67 -6.75 -0.97
N ASP A 45 -7.99 -7.88 -1.15
CA ASP A 45 -7.55 -8.36 -2.45
C ASP A 45 -8.21 -9.72 -2.72
N VAL A 46 -8.68 -9.93 -3.95
CA VAL A 46 -9.34 -11.19 -4.35
C VAL A 46 -8.72 -11.71 -5.62
N SER A 47 -8.48 -13.00 -5.67
CA SER A 47 -8.04 -13.69 -6.89
C SER A 47 -8.91 -14.90 -7.20
N ALA A 48 -9.12 -15.13 -8.50
CA ALA A 48 -9.86 -16.26 -9.02
C ALA A 48 -9.10 -16.90 -10.18
N GLY A 49 -9.16 -18.22 -10.28
CA GLY A 49 -8.50 -18.99 -11.33
C GLY A 49 -9.32 -20.20 -11.76
N TYR A 50 -9.42 -20.40 -13.06
CA TYR A 50 -10.08 -21.55 -13.66
C TYR A 50 -9.18 -22.18 -14.72
N THR A 51 -8.94 -23.48 -14.58
CA THR A 51 -8.19 -24.28 -15.54
C THR A 51 -9.16 -25.17 -16.27
N PHE A 52 -9.09 -25.16 -17.60
CA PHE A 52 -9.92 -25.98 -18.47
C PHE A 52 -9.07 -26.59 -19.58
N ASP A 53 -9.47 -27.77 -20.01
CA ASP A 53 -8.84 -28.46 -21.14
C ASP A 53 -9.61 -28.11 -22.41
N PHE A 54 -8.92 -27.60 -23.42
CA PHE A 54 -9.46 -27.30 -24.74
C PHE A 54 -8.73 -28.18 -25.77
N GLY A 55 -9.29 -29.37 -26.02
CA GLY A 55 -8.65 -30.38 -26.85
C GLY A 55 -7.35 -30.90 -26.21
N LYS A 56 -6.22 -30.72 -26.91
CA LYS A 56 -4.88 -31.10 -26.41
C LYS A 56 -4.22 -30.02 -25.55
N ILE A 57 -4.80 -28.83 -25.49
CA ILE A 57 -4.21 -27.66 -24.82
C ILE A 57 -4.86 -27.50 -23.45
N ARG A 58 -4.05 -27.40 -22.40
CA ARG A 58 -4.51 -27.05 -21.05
C ARG A 58 -4.39 -25.56 -20.83
N ALA A 59 -5.53 -24.86 -20.76
CA ALA A 59 -5.60 -23.42 -20.55
C ALA A 59 -5.95 -23.08 -19.09
N THR A 60 -5.35 -22.02 -18.54
CA THR A 60 -5.70 -21.46 -17.24
C THR A 60 -5.99 -19.98 -17.40
N LEU A 61 -7.22 -19.58 -17.09
CA LEU A 61 -7.64 -18.19 -16.97
C LEU A 61 -7.60 -17.81 -15.49
N SER A 62 -6.91 -16.73 -15.16
CA SER A 62 -6.86 -16.19 -13.80
C SER A 62 -7.07 -14.69 -13.80
N GLY A 63 -7.80 -14.20 -12.81
CA GLY A 63 -8.03 -12.79 -12.54
C GLY A 63 -7.64 -12.46 -11.10
N ASN A 64 -7.18 -11.24 -10.88
CA ASN A 64 -6.91 -10.69 -9.57
C ASN A 64 -7.43 -9.24 -9.51
N VAL A 65 -8.09 -8.91 -8.41
CA VAL A 65 -8.59 -7.58 -8.08
C VAL A 65 -7.94 -7.16 -6.77
N ASN A 66 -7.05 -6.18 -6.82
CA ASN A 66 -6.49 -5.60 -5.61
C ASN A 66 -7.28 -4.36 -5.21
N ASN A 67 -7.38 -4.10 -3.91
CA ASN A 67 -8.17 -3.01 -3.35
C ASN A 67 -9.65 -3.09 -3.82
N LEU A 68 -10.30 -4.23 -3.54
CA LEU A 68 -11.66 -4.57 -3.93
C LEU A 68 -12.68 -3.51 -3.52
N PHE A 69 -12.48 -2.81 -2.41
CA PHE A 69 -13.37 -1.75 -1.95
C PHE A 69 -13.01 -0.36 -2.48
N ASN A 70 -11.92 -0.24 -3.25
CA ASN A 70 -11.38 1.03 -3.72
C ASN A 70 -11.14 2.02 -2.56
N GLN A 71 -10.58 1.51 -1.46
CA GLN A 71 -10.15 2.31 -0.32
C GLN A 71 -9.09 3.29 -0.80
N GLU A 72 -9.33 4.58 -0.58
CA GLU A 72 -8.31 5.61 -0.73
C GLU A 72 -7.44 5.62 0.53
N TYR A 73 -6.13 5.60 0.36
CA TYR A 73 -5.18 5.60 1.45
C TYR A 73 -3.87 6.27 1.05
N ILE A 74 -3.15 6.75 2.06
CA ILE A 74 -1.82 7.32 1.90
C ILE A 74 -0.83 6.17 2.09
N ALA A 75 -0.07 5.86 1.04
CA ALA A 75 0.93 4.81 1.06
C ALA A 75 2.23 5.29 1.72
N ASP A 76 2.56 6.56 1.53
CA ASP A 76 3.77 7.18 2.06
C ASP A 76 3.55 8.70 2.22
N ALA A 77 4.18 9.31 3.22
CA ALA A 77 4.19 10.75 3.43
C ALA A 77 5.45 11.17 4.19
N ARG A 78 6.01 12.34 3.86
CA ARG A 78 7.11 12.95 4.61
C ARG A 78 6.56 14.02 5.53
N ASP A 79 7.07 14.03 6.74
CA ASP A 79 6.60 14.93 7.79
C ASP A 79 6.85 16.40 7.43
N GLY A 80 5.89 17.23 7.81
CA GLY A 80 5.88 18.66 7.54
C GLY A 80 6.46 19.47 8.70
N SER A 81 6.65 20.78 8.49
CA SER A 81 7.19 21.67 9.52
C SER A 81 6.32 21.80 10.76
N ASN A 82 5.02 21.46 10.68
CA ASN A 82 4.08 21.52 11.79
C ASN A 82 3.63 20.13 12.27
N HIS A 83 4.27 19.05 11.82
CA HIS A 83 3.90 17.68 12.18
C HIS A 83 2.41 17.35 11.94
N ASP A 84 1.83 17.95 10.90
CA ASP A 84 0.42 17.82 10.53
C ASP A 84 0.25 17.43 9.06
N TRP A 85 -0.97 17.00 8.72
CA TRP A 85 -1.33 16.60 7.36
C TRP A 85 -1.30 17.76 6.36
N GLU A 86 -1.38 19.01 6.83
CA GLU A 86 -1.42 20.23 6.01
C GLU A 86 -0.03 20.65 5.54
N THR A 87 0.99 20.45 6.38
CA THR A 87 2.39 20.75 6.07
C THR A 87 3.16 19.54 5.59
N ALA A 88 2.59 18.33 5.69
CA ALA A 88 3.17 17.10 5.17
C ALA A 88 3.55 17.28 3.69
N THR A 89 4.81 17.00 3.38
CA THR A 89 5.32 17.09 2.01
C THR A 89 5.39 15.69 1.40
N ARG A 90 5.27 15.59 0.07
CA ARG A 90 5.38 14.31 -0.67
C ARG A 90 4.38 13.24 -0.20
N VAL A 91 3.12 13.61 -0.03
CA VAL A 91 2.03 12.66 0.23
C VAL A 91 1.80 11.82 -1.04
N ILE A 92 2.11 10.53 -0.96
CA ILE A 92 1.94 9.56 -2.05
C ILE A 92 0.71 8.70 -1.72
N TYR A 93 -0.33 8.86 -2.55
CA TYR A 93 -1.50 8.00 -2.45
C TYR A 93 -1.19 6.60 -2.96
N GLY A 94 -1.75 5.62 -2.25
CA GLY A 94 -1.77 4.25 -2.71
C GLY A 94 -2.57 4.09 -3.99
N TRP A 95 -2.25 3.05 -4.75
CA TRP A 95 -3.02 2.72 -5.94
C TRP A 95 -4.46 2.37 -5.54
N GLY A 96 -5.41 2.93 -6.27
CA GLY A 96 -6.82 2.55 -6.15
C GLY A 96 -7.07 1.10 -6.56
N ARG A 97 -8.32 0.76 -6.89
CA ARG A 97 -8.65 -0.59 -7.34
C ARG A 97 -7.93 -0.94 -8.64
N THR A 98 -7.17 -2.03 -8.62
CA THR A 98 -6.45 -2.54 -9.81
C THR A 98 -6.95 -3.92 -10.21
N TYR A 99 -6.93 -4.19 -11.52
CA TYR A 99 -7.40 -5.45 -12.10
C TYR A 99 -6.29 -6.06 -12.96
N THR A 100 -6.01 -7.34 -12.74
CA THR A 100 -5.08 -8.10 -13.58
C THR A 100 -5.77 -9.35 -14.10
N VAL A 101 -5.65 -9.60 -15.41
CA VAL A 101 -6.14 -10.83 -16.05
C VAL A 101 -4.99 -11.52 -16.75
N ARG A 102 -4.90 -12.84 -16.60
CA ARG A 102 -3.85 -13.67 -17.17
C ARG A 102 -4.45 -14.93 -17.78
N LEU A 103 -4.05 -15.22 -19.02
CA LEU A 103 -4.31 -16.47 -19.69
C LEU A 103 -2.98 -17.23 -19.88
N LYS A 104 -2.91 -18.47 -19.40
CA LYS A 104 -1.77 -19.37 -19.57
C LYS A 104 -2.19 -20.57 -20.42
N LEU A 105 -1.48 -20.84 -21.51
CA LEU A 105 -1.68 -22.01 -22.36
C LEU A 105 -0.51 -22.97 -22.17
N ASN A 106 -0.80 -24.26 -21.98
CA ASN A 106 0.20 -25.32 -21.95
C ASN A 106 -0.05 -26.25 -23.14
N PHE A 107 0.98 -26.44 -23.96
CA PHE A 107 0.96 -27.20 -25.21
C PHE A 107 1.74 -28.52 -25.03
#